data_AF-A0A1N6N1W4-F1
#
_entry.id   AF-A0A1N6N1W4-F1
#
_cell.length_a   1.000
_cell.length_b   1.000
_cell.length_c   1.000
_cell.angle_alpha   90.00
_cell.angle_beta   90.00
_cell.angle_gamma   90.00
#
_symmetry.space_group_name_H-M   'P 1'
#
loop_
_entity.id
_entity.type
_entity.pdbx_description
1 polymer ?
#
loop_
_entity_poly.entity_id
_entity_poly.type
_entity_poly.pdbx_seq_one_letter_code
_entity_poly.pdbx_strand_id
1 'polypeptide(L)'
;MKKIPLSDEQISDAGRLKAIYEAKKKELGLSQEVLAEKLSMGQSAVAQLLNAKNAIGVLHAAKFAKILEITVDDFSPALAAEIKEMARYTRTLDKSIESSNLSSSNKLTKQQKEILNLFESLPSDEADGFLRELKLKAARFDAIFAELLARRSKNIN
;
A
#
# COMPACT_ATOMS: atom_id res chain seq x y z
N MET A 1 -6.16 -30.75 21.54
CA MET A 1 -5.27 -30.57 20.37
C MET A 1 -3.83 -30.53 20.86
N LYS A 2 -2.92 -31.35 20.32
CA LYS A 2 -1.49 -31.33 20.70
C LYS A 2 -0.86 -30.05 20.14
N LYS A 3 -0.22 -29.25 20.99
CA LYS A 3 0.52 -28.05 20.55
C LYS A 3 1.68 -28.49 19.67
N ILE A 4 1.80 -27.90 18.48
CA ILE A 4 2.97 -28.08 17.63
C ILE A 4 4.16 -27.44 18.37
N PRO A 5 5.24 -28.17 18.63
CA PRO A 5 6.43 -27.60 19.26
C PRO A 5 7.04 -26.53 18.34
N LEU A 6 7.51 -25.43 18.93
CA LEU A 6 8.21 -24.39 18.17
C LEU A 6 9.55 -24.92 17.66
N SER A 7 9.99 -24.43 16.50
CA SER A 7 11.34 -24.71 16.01
C SER A 7 12.39 -23.96 16.83
N ASP A 8 13.63 -24.44 16.82
CA ASP A 8 14.76 -23.79 17.51
C ASP A 8 14.96 -22.33 17.05
N GLU A 9 14.72 -22.06 15.77
CA GLU A 9 14.79 -20.71 15.20
C GLU A 9 13.70 -19.81 15.79
N GLN A 10 12.46 -20.29 15.92
CA GLN A 10 11.37 -19.51 16.51
C GLN A 10 11.60 -19.24 18.01
N ILE A 11 12.23 -20.18 18.72
CA ILE A 11 12.64 -19.98 20.11
C ILE A 11 13.73 -18.91 20.19
N SER A 12 14.71 -18.95 19.28
CA SER A 12 15.78 -17.95 19.17
C SER A 12 15.23 -16.56 18.85
N ASP A 13 14.30 -16.44 17.91
CA ASP A 13 13.61 -15.20 17.55
C ASP A 13 12.89 -14.58 18.74
N ALA A 14 12.12 -15.38 19.48
CA ALA A 14 11.44 -14.94 20.69
C ALA A 14 12.43 -14.48 21.77
N GLY A 15 13.56 -15.17 21.92
CA GLY A 15 14.65 -14.78 22.81
C GLY A 15 15.25 -13.42 22.44
N ARG A 16 15.57 -13.20 21.16
CA ARG A 16 16.07 -11.92 20.64
C ARG A 16 15.06 -10.80 20.88
N LEU A 17 13.79 -11.02 20.53
CA LEU A 17 12.73 -10.03 20.73
C LEU A 17 12.58 -9.65 22.22
N LYS A 18 12.62 -10.64 23.11
CA LYS A 18 12.57 -10.39 24.56
C LYS A 18 13.76 -9.58 25.04
N ALA A 19 14.97 -9.88 24.59
CA ALA A 19 16.16 -9.11 24.97
C ALA A 19 16.05 -7.65 24.55
N ILE A 20 15.58 -7.39 23.32
CA ILE A 20 15.35 -6.02 22.82
C ILE A 20 14.27 -5.31 23.64
N TYR A 21 13.14 -5.99 23.92
CA TYR A 21 12.09 -5.44 24.76
C TYR A 21 12.62 -5.05 26.14
N GLU A 22 13.37 -5.93 26.80
CA GLU A 22 13.95 -5.68 28.13
C GLU A 22 14.94 -4.52 28.14
N ALA A 23 15.70 -4.33 27.07
CA ALA A 23 16.61 -3.20 26.91
C ALA A 23 15.87 -1.87 26.71
N LYS A 24 14.84 -1.86 25.86
CA LYS A 24 14.11 -0.63 25.48
C LYS A 24 12.92 -0.28 26.37
N LYS A 25 12.41 -1.21 27.20
CA LYS A 25 11.14 -1.01 27.94
C LYS A 25 11.15 0.20 28.86
N LYS A 26 12.29 0.51 29.49
CA LYS A 26 12.40 1.67 30.40
C LYS A 26 12.42 2.99 29.63
N GLU A 27 13.18 3.01 28.53
CA GLU A 27 13.32 4.18 27.66
C GLU A 27 12.00 4.54 26.98
N LEU A 28 11.30 3.54 26.45
CA LEU A 28 10.03 3.72 25.72
C LEU A 28 8.80 3.73 26.65
N GLY A 29 8.97 3.65 27.98
CA GLY A 29 7.87 3.59 28.94
C GLY A 29 6.93 2.40 28.72
N LEU A 30 7.45 1.26 28.26
CA LEU A 30 6.67 0.08 27.94
C LEU A 30 6.55 -0.84 29.15
N SER A 31 5.33 -1.27 29.43
CA SER A 31 5.02 -2.46 30.24
C SER A 31 4.40 -3.53 29.34
N GLN A 32 4.26 -4.77 29.83
CA GLN A 32 3.56 -5.80 29.06
C GLN A 32 2.08 -5.48 28.86
N GLU A 33 1.46 -4.74 29.78
CA GLU A 33 0.08 -4.25 29.63
C GLU A 33 -0.02 -3.19 28.53
N VAL A 34 0.88 -2.20 28.53
CA VAL A 34 0.94 -1.18 27.47
C VAL A 34 1.24 -1.82 26.11
N LEU A 35 2.11 -2.82 26.08
CA LEU A 35 2.45 -3.56 24.86
C LEU A 35 1.25 -4.36 24.35
N ALA A 36 0.52 -5.00 25.25
CA ALA A 36 -0.70 -5.74 24.96
C ALA A 36 -1.78 -4.83 24.37
N GLU A 37 -1.99 -3.65 24.96
CA GLU A 37 -2.91 -2.63 24.45
C GLU A 37 -2.52 -2.18 23.04
N LYS A 38 -1.26 -1.76 22.83
CA LYS A 38 -0.75 -1.33 21.52
C LYS A 38 -0.81 -2.43 20.46
N LEU A 39 -0.65 -3.68 20.85
CA LEU A 39 -0.76 -4.84 19.97
C LEU A 39 -2.20 -5.29 19.71
N SER A 40 -3.16 -4.77 20.50
CA SER A 40 -4.57 -5.20 20.54
C SER A 40 -4.70 -6.70 20.87
N MET A 41 -3.94 -7.17 21.85
CA MET A 41 -3.99 -8.55 22.37
C MET A 41 -3.97 -8.56 23.90
N GLY A 42 -4.23 -9.71 24.52
CA GLY A 42 -4.14 -9.85 25.98
C GLY A 42 -2.68 -9.87 26.49
N GLN A 43 -2.44 -9.39 27.70
CA GLN A 43 -1.11 -9.41 28.34
C GLN A 43 -0.50 -10.83 28.42
N SER A 44 -1.33 -11.84 28.67
CA SER A 44 -0.90 -13.25 28.63
C SER A 44 -0.42 -13.68 27.24
N ALA A 45 -1.05 -13.19 26.15
CA ALA A 45 -0.63 -13.50 24.80
C ALA A 45 0.74 -12.88 24.47
N VAL A 46 0.97 -11.64 24.90
CA VAL A 46 2.29 -10.99 24.80
C VAL A 46 3.37 -11.81 25.52
N ALA A 47 3.09 -12.22 26.75
CA ALA A 47 4.02 -13.04 27.53
C ALA A 47 4.29 -14.39 26.86
N GLN A 48 3.29 -15.01 26.22
CA GLN A 48 3.48 -16.26 25.48
C GLN A 48 4.38 -16.09 24.26
N LEU A 49 4.30 -14.96 23.55
CA LEU A 49 5.18 -14.66 22.41
C LEU A 49 6.62 -14.40 22.88
N LEU A 50 6.81 -13.57 23.91
CA LEU A 50 8.15 -13.24 24.45
C LEU A 50 8.85 -14.44 25.09
N ASN A 51 8.11 -15.42 25.61
CA ASN A 51 8.68 -16.61 26.26
C ASN A 51 8.65 -17.86 25.37
N ALA A 52 8.56 -17.69 24.04
CA ALA A 52 8.59 -18.79 23.07
C ALA A 52 7.53 -19.90 23.35
N LYS A 53 6.37 -19.54 23.90
CA LYS A 53 5.24 -20.46 24.09
C LYS A 53 4.35 -20.54 22.86
N ASN A 54 4.31 -19.46 22.08
CA ASN A 54 3.64 -19.37 20.79
C ASN A 54 4.60 -18.74 19.77
N ALA A 55 4.50 -19.16 18.50
CA ALA A 55 5.27 -18.57 17.42
C ALA A 55 4.86 -17.11 17.17
N ILE A 56 5.84 -16.27 16.82
CA ILE A 56 5.59 -14.88 16.43
C ILE A 56 5.17 -14.89 14.97
N GLY A 57 3.92 -14.52 14.71
CA GLY A 57 3.42 -14.35 13.34
C GLY A 57 3.88 -13.03 12.72
N VAL A 58 3.88 -12.96 11.39
CA VAL A 58 4.25 -11.79 10.57
C VAL A 58 3.60 -10.47 11.04
N LEU A 59 2.29 -10.49 11.29
CA LEU A 59 1.57 -9.29 11.74
C LEU A 59 2.09 -8.77 13.08
N HIS A 60 2.30 -9.67 14.04
CA HIS A 60 2.81 -9.31 15.35
C HIS A 60 4.25 -8.85 15.27
N ALA A 61 5.09 -9.51 14.46
CA ALA A 61 6.46 -9.13 14.22
C ALA A 61 6.57 -7.68 13.72
N ALA A 62 5.76 -7.31 12.71
CA ALA A 62 5.72 -5.95 12.19
C ALA A 62 5.25 -4.92 13.23
N LYS A 63 4.25 -5.26 14.05
CA LYS A 63 3.78 -4.37 15.12
C LYS A 63 4.82 -4.21 16.24
N PHE A 64 5.48 -5.30 16.66
CA PHE A 64 6.56 -5.25 17.63
C PHE A 64 7.70 -4.36 17.13
N ALA A 65 8.13 -4.55 15.88
CA ALA A 65 9.16 -3.73 15.27
C ALA A 65 8.80 -2.23 15.30
N LYS A 66 7.55 -1.89 14.95
CA LYS A 66 7.05 -0.51 15.03
C LYS A 66 7.04 0.05 16.45
N ILE A 67 6.58 -0.72 17.44
CA ILE A 67 6.46 -0.25 18.84
C ILE A 67 7.84 -0.13 19.50
N LEU A 68 8.75 -1.05 19.19
CA LEU A 68 10.12 -1.08 19.75
C LEU A 68 11.10 -0.21 18.95
N GLU A 69 10.64 0.47 17.89
CA GLU A 69 11.46 1.32 17.02
C GLU A 69 12.71 0.59 16.50
N ILE A 70 12.48 -0.60 15.94
CA ILE A 70 13.50 -1.45 15.31
C ILE A 70 12.94 -2.03 14.00
N THR A 71 13.76 -2.78 13.28
CA THR A 71 13.33 -3.57 12.13
C THR A 71 12.99 -5.00 12.55
N VAL A 72 12.22 -5.73 11.73
CA VAL A 72 11.95 -7.15 11.98
C VAL A 72 13.22 -8.00 11.86
N ASP A 73 14.16 -7.55 11.02
CA ASP A 73 15.46 -8.19 10.78
C ASP A 73 16.29 -8.31 12.08
N ASP A 74 16.16 -7.33 12.99
CA ASP A 74 16.90 -7.27 14.26
C ASP A 74 16.59 -8.44 15.21
N PHE A 75 15.43 -9.09 15.08
CA PHE A 75 15.08 -10.25 15.89
C PHE A 75 14.70 -11.48 15.10
N SER A 76 14.26 -11.36 13.84
CA SER A 76 13.91 -12.49 12.99
C SER A 76 14.14 -12.16 11.51
N PRO A 77 15.32 -12.55 10.96
CA PRO A 77 15.60 -12.41 9.53
C PRO A 77 14.63 -13.21 8.65
N ALA A 78 14.16 -14.36 9.12
CA ALA A 78 13.20 -15.20 8.41
C ALA A 78 11.85 -14.50 8.23
N LEU A 79 11.27 -13.97 9.31
CA LEU A 79 10.01 -13.20 9.24
C LEU A 79 10.19 -11.92 8.43
N ALA A 80 11.36 -11.27 8.50
CA ALA A 80 11.66 -10.10 7.69
C ALA A 80 11.69 -10.44 6.18
N ALA A 81 12.27 -11.59 5.81
CA ALA A 81 12.27 -12.07 4.43
C ALA A 81 10.85 -12.38 3.94
N GLU A 82 10.04 -13.06 4.75
CA GLU A 82 8.64 -13.37 4.44
C GLU A 82 7.81 -12.09 4.21
N ILE A 83 7.95 -11.08 5.09
CA ILE A 83 7.29 -9.77 4.92
C ILE A 83 7.73 -9.09 3.63
N LYS A 84 9.04 -9.11 3.31
CA LYS A 84 9.58 -8.51 2.08
C LYS A 84 9.01 -9.23 0.85
N GLU A 85 8.84 -10.55 0.90
CA GLU A 85 8.24 -11.34 -0.17
C GLU A 85 6.75 -10.99 -0.35
N MET A 86 5.98 -10.95 0.73
CA MET A 86 4.57 -10.52 0.71
C MET A 86 4.42 -9.13 0.09
N ALA A 87 5.25 -8.16 0.50
CA ALA A 87 5.25 -6.81 -0.05
C ALA A 87 5.63 -6.76 -1.53
N ARG A 88 6.46 -7.70 -2.01
CA ARG A 88 6.76 -7.85 -3.44
C ARG A 88 5.56 -8.38 -4.21
N TYR A 89 4.81 -9.34 -3.68
CA TYR A 89 3.61 -9.84 -4.34
C TYR A 89 2.54 -8.76 -4.45
N THR A 90 2.26 -8.03 -3.37
CA THR A 90 1.29 -6.92 -3.42
C THR A 90 1.73 -5.85 -4.41
N ARG A 91 3.01 -5.46 -4.39
CA ARG A 91 3.54 -4.48 -5.35
C ARG A 91 3.50 -4.98 -6.80
N THR A 92 3.66 -6.28 -7.03
CA THR A 92 3.58 -6.85 -8.38
C THR A 92 2.14 -6.89 -8.86
N LEU A 93 1.18 -7.19 -7.97
CA LEU A 93 -0.24 -7.06 -8.26
C LEU A 93 -0.62 -5.61 -8.56
N ASP A 94 -0.17 -4.65 -7.74
CA ASP A 94 -0.38 -3.22 -8.00
C ASP A 94 0.22 -2.81 -9.34
N LYS A 95 1.44 -3.25 -9.67
CA LYS A 95 2.02 -3.01 -11.00
C LYS A 95 1.25 -3.68 -12.13
N SER A 96 0.67 -4.86 -11.91
CA SER A 96 -0.14 -5.56 -12.92
C SER A 96 -1.51 -4.91 -13.13
N ILE A 97 -2.10 -4.37 -12.05
CA ILE A 97 -3.34 -3.57 -12.04
C ILE A 97 -3.06 -2.19 -12.66
N GLU A 98 -1.92 -1.58 -12.36
CA GLU A 98 -1.43 -0.39 -13.05
C GLU A 98 -1.22 -0.70 -14.53
N SER A 99 -0.58 -1.81 -14.90
CA SER A 99 -0.33 -2.20 -16.29
C SER A 99 -1.61 -2.50 -17.08
N SER A 100 -2.64 -3.08 -16.44
CA SER A 100 -3.94 -3.33 -17.08
C SER A 100 -4.79 -2.05 -17.19
N ASN A 101 -4.63 -1.10 -16.26
CA ASN A 101 -5.23 0.25 -16.36
C ASN A 101 -4.40 1.23 -17.22
N LEU A 102 -3.11 0.97 -17.45
CA LEU A 102 -2.19 1.83 -18.22
C LEU A 102 -2.38 1.72 -19.74
N SER A 103 -3.09 0.70 -20.23
CA SER A 103 -3.49 0.64 -21.65
C SER A 103 -4.55 1.69 -22.02
N SER A 104 -5.00 2.54 -21.09
CA SER A 104 -5.84 3.69 -21.44
C SER A 104 -5.51 5.03 -20.76
N SER A 105 -4.65 5.13 -19.73
CA SER A 105 -4.52 6.43 -19.01
C SER A 105 -3.14 6.98 -18.65
N ASN A 106 -1.99 6.31 -18.84
CA ASN A 106 -0.75 6.82 -18.20
C ASN A 106 0.48 6.96 -19.09
N LYS A 107 0.34 7.76 -20.15
CA LYS A 107 1.34 8.78 -20.47
C LYS A 107 0.65 10.01 -21.02
N LEU A 108 0.16 10.87 -20.12
CA LEU A 108 -0.36 12.17 -20.51
C LEU A 108 0.70 12.88 -21.36
N THR A 109 0.30 13.33 -22.54
CA THR A 109 1.14 14.16 -23.40
C THR A 109 1.51 15.44 -22.64
N LYS A 110 2.56 16.15 -23.08
CA LYS A 110 2.93 17.44 -22.47
C LYS A 110 1.73 18.39 -22.39
N GLN A 111 0.90 18.41 -23.44
CA GLN A 111 -0.31 19.23 -23.52
C GLN A 111 -1.40 18.80 -22.54
N GLN A 112 -1.62 17.49 -22.35
CA GLN A 112 -2.61 17.00 -21.39
C GLN A 112 -2.22 17.35 -19.95
N LYS A 113 -0.92 17.31 -19.61
CA LYS A 113 -0.42 17.74 -18.30
C LYS A 113 -0.60 19.24 -18.08
N GLU A 114 -0.32 20.05 -19.11
CA GLU A 114 -0.50 21.49 -19.06
C GLU A 114 -1.97 21.87 -18.85
N ILE A 115 -2.90 21.20 -19.54
CA ILE A 115 -4.34 21.40 -19.35
C ILE A 115 -4.76 21.10 -17.90
N LEU A 116 -4.28 20.00 -17.32
CA LEU A 116 -4.61 19.66 -15.93
C LEU A 116 -4.08 20.70 -14.94
N ASN A 117 -2.83 21.13 -15.09
CA ASN A 117 -2.24 22.15 -14.22
C ASN A 117 -3.01 23.48 -14.29
N LEU A 118 -3.39 23.89 -15.51
CA LEU A 118 -4.20 25.09 -15.68
C LEU A 118 -5.57 24.92 -15.05
N PHE A 119 -6.21 23.76 -15.23
CA PHE A 119 -7.52 23.47 -14.67
C PHE A 119 -7.54 23.49 -13.14
N GLU A 120 -6.54 22.88 -12.49
CA GLU A 120 -6.40 22.87 -11.03
C GLU A 120 -6.16 24.27 -10.44
N SER A 121 -5.64 25.21 -11.23
CA SER A 121 -5.42 26.60 -10.81
C SER A 121 -6.66 27.49 -10.90
N LEU A 122 -7.75 27.02 -11.52
CA LEU A 122 -8.96 27.80 -11.70
C LEU A 122 -9.88 27.73 -10.46
N PRO A 123 -10.60 28.82 -10.15
CA PRO A 123 -11.77 28.78 -9.27
C PRO A 123 -12.83 27.79 -9.77
N SER A 124 -13.64 27.24 -8.85
CA SER A 124 -14.63 26.19 -9.15
C SER A 124 -15.63 26.58 -10.25
N ASP A 125 -16.05 27.84 -10.29
CA ASP A 125 -17.01 28.38 -11.25
C ASP A 125 -16.40 28.55 -12.66
N GLU A 126 -15.14 28.97 -12.73
CA GLU A 126 -14.34 29.07 -13.96
C GLU A 126 -14.02 27.68 -14.54
N ALA A 127 -13.70 26.71 -13.67
CA ALA A 127 -13.44 25.33 -14.06
C ALA A 127 -14.66 24.70 -14.76
N ASP A 128 -15.86 24.91 -14.23
CA ASP A 128 -17.10 24.43 -14.86
C ASP A 128 -17.37 25.11 -16.21
N GLY A 129 -17.05 26.41 -16.32
CA GLY A 129 -17.10 27.16 -17.57
C GLY A 129 -16.20 26.56 -18.64
N PHE A 130 -14.94 26.35 -18.31
CA PHE A 130 -13.94 25.73 -19.18
C PHE A 130 -14.38 24.35 -19.68
N LEU A 131 -14.94 23.50 -18.81
CA LEU A 131 -15.42 22.17 -19.22
C LEU A 131 -16.58 22.26 -20.22
N ARG A 132 -17.50 23.22 -20.06
CA ARG A 132 -18.61 23.41 -21.01
C ARG A 132 -18.08 23.82 -22.38
N GLU A 133 -17.15 24.77 -22.43
CA GLU A 133 -16.54 25.21 -23.69
C GLU A 133 -15.79 24.09 -24.40
N LEU A 134 -14.99 23.31 -23.66
CA LEU A 134 -14.23 22.21 -24.21
C LEU A 134 -15.16 21.13 -24.79
N LYS A 135 -16.27 20.82 -24.11
CA LYS A 135 -17.31 19.89 -24.60
C LYS A 135 -17.97 20.41 -25.88
N LEU A 136 -18.35 21.69 -25.92
CA LEU A 136 -18.94 22.31 -27.11
C LEU A 136 -17.98 22.26 -28.31
N LYS A 137 -16.70 22.51 -28.06
CA LYS A 137 -15.67 22.45 -29.09
C LYS A 137 -15.49 21.01 -29.61
N ALA A 138 -15.43 20.02 -28.73
CA ALA A 138 -15.34 18.61 -29.12
C ALA A 138 -16.54 18.18 -29.98
N ALA A 139 -17.77 18.46 -29.53
CA ALA A 139 -18.98 18.12 -30.26
C ALA A 139 -19.05 18.76 -31.66
N ARG A 140 -18.55 19.99 -31.81
CA ARG A 140 -18.43 20.65 -33.12
C ARG A 140 -17.50 19.89 -34.07
N PHE A 141 -16.35 19.45 -33.59
CA PHE A 141 -15.42 18.66 -34.42
C PHE A 141 -16.00 17.30 -34.79
N ASP A 142 -16.68 16.64 -33.86
CA ASP A 142 -17.35 15.36 -34.13
C ASP A 142 -18.41 15.50 -35.23
N ALA A 143 -19.21 16.57 -35.19
CA ALA A 143 -20.21 16.86 -36.22
C ALA A 143 -19.59 17.09 -37.61
N ILE A 144 -18.51 17.88 -37.68
CA ILE A 144 -17.77 18.12 -38.94
C ILE A 144 -17.20 16.81 -39.48
N PHE A 145 -16.64 15.97 -38.61
CA PHE A 145 -16.05 14.70 -38.99
C PHE A 145 -17.11 13.71 -39.50
N ALA A 146 -18.25 13.62 -38.83
CA ALA A 146 -19.38 12.81 -39.28
C ALA A 146 -19.89 13.25 -40.67
N GLU A 147 -19.95 14.56 -40.93
CA GLU A 147 -20.31 15.09 -42.24
C GLU A 147 -19.29 14.71 -43.33
N LEU A 148 -17.99 14.79 -43.03
CA LEU A 148 -16.92 14.40 -43.96
C LEU A 148 -16.98 12.90 -44.30
N LEU A 149 -17.21 12.03 -43.31
CA LEU A 149 -17.39 10.60 -43.54
C LEU A 149 -18.63 10.29 -44.38
N ALA A 150 -19.74 10.95 -44.11
CA ALA A 150 -20.99 10.78 -44.86
C ALA A 150 -20.81 11.19 -46.34
N ARG A 151 -20.06 12.26 -46.62
CA ARG A 151 -19.72 12.69 -47.99
C ARG A 151 -18.79 11.70 -48.69
N ARG A 152 -17.78 11.16 -47.99
CA ARG A 152 -16.87 10.14 -48.55
C ARG A 152 -17.57 8.82 -48.86
N SER A 153 -18.51 8.39 -48.02
CA SER A 153 -19.33 7.18 -48.27
C SER A 153 -20.29 7.34 -49.46
N LYS A 154 -20.75 8.56 -49.75
CA LYS A 154 -21.62 8.84 -50.90
C LYS A 154 -20.90 8.90 -52.25
N ASN A 155 -19.58 9.10 -52.26
CA ASN A 155 -18.74 9.17 -53.47
C ASN A 155 -18.13 7.79 -53.88
N ILE A 156 -18.51 6.69 -53.22
CA ILE A 156 -18.02 5.32 -53.51
C ILE A 156 -19.13 4.41 -54.09
N ASN A 157 -20.34 4.95 -54.30
CA ASN A 157 -21.40 4.34 -55.11
C ASN A 157 -21.61 5.16 -56.38
#